data_AF-A0A2E4DP51-F1
#
_entry.id   AF-A0A2E4DP51-F1
#
_cell.length_a   1.000
_cell.length_b   1.000
_cell.length_c   1.000
_cell.angle_alpha   90.00
_cell.angle_beta   90.00
_cell.angle_gamma   90.00
#
_symmetry.space_group_name_H-M   'P 1'
#
loop_
_entity.id
_entity.type
_entity.pdbx_description
1 polymer ?
#
loop_
_entity_poly.entity_id
_entity_poly.type
_entity_poly.pdbx_seq_one_letter_code
_entity_poly.pdbx_strand_id
1 'polypeptide(L)'
;MGSFQDIEASAQKIIEICGKSQLKKSDKDRLLKIQAEMHASIENLLECELCSRINNLLVEIKISGVSAKTCRDCGIKALEAGEIKKTSSRRRSSTTYNSTTGAKRTNNTKPEKKSLPEIHTEIENRTNLKKTEIRKIQKLIDEIPTPMNLTNTIDYISREVEIAKLKIDSDALKVAIKLIMA
;
A
#
# COMPACT_ATOMS: atom_id res chain seq x y z
N MET A 1 3.99 -4.65 25.25
CA MET A 1 4.16 -3.65 24.17
C MET A 1 3.02 -3.85 23.20
N GLY A 2 2.43 -2.77 22.66
CA GLY A 2 1.26 -2.88 21.80
C GLY A 2 1.65 -3.05 20.34
N SER A 3 0.88 -3.83 19.57
CA SER A 3 1.18 -4.12 18.15
C SER A 3 1.44 -2.88 17.28
N PHE A 4 0.81 -1.73 17.57
CA PHE A 4 1.11 -0.47 16.86
C PHE A 4 2.52 0.05 17.14
N GLN A 5 3.03 -0.07 18.37
CA GLN A 5 4.40 0.31 18.71
C GLN A 5 5.42 -0.60 17.99
N ASP A 6 5.11 -1.89 17.88
CA ASP A 6 5.98 -2.85 17.18
C ASP A 6 6.01 -2.58 15.67
N ILE A 7 4.86 -2.19 15.08
CA ILE A 7 4.76 -1.75 13.69
C ILE A 7 5.56 -0.46 13.48
N GLU A 8 5.44 0.53 14.37
CA GLU A 8 6.16 1.80 14.30
C GLU A 8 7.68 1.58 14.40
N ALA A 9 8.13 0.77 15.37
CA ALA A 9 9.54 0.43 15.53
C ALA A 9 10.08 -0.31 14.30
N SER A 10 9.29 -1.21 13.72
CA SER A 10 9.66 -1.90 12.48
C SER A 10 9.76 -0.96 11.29
N ALA A 11 8.81 -0.02 11.14
CA ALA A 11 8.84 1.00 10.10
C ALA A 11 10.09 1.88 10.23
N GLN A 12 10.47 2.27 11.46
CA GLN A 12 11.66 3.06 11.70
C GLN A 12 12.95 2.32 11.28
N LYS A 13 13.05 1.01 11.55
CA LYS A 13 14.17 0.18 11.07
C LYS A 13 14.23 0.13 9.54
N ILE A 14 13.08 0.09 8.85
CA ILE A 14 13.03 0.12 7.38
C ILE A 14 13.57 1.45 6.88
N ILE A 15 13.13 2.58 7.45
CA ILE A 15 13.60 3.92 7.07
C ILE A 15 15.13 4.01 7.23
N GLU A 16 15.67 3.51 8.34
CA GLU A 16 17.12 3.50 8.59
C GLU A 16 17.88 2.68 7.54
N ILE A 17 17.39 1.49 7.19
CA ILE A 17 18.04 0.64 6.19
C ILE A 17 17.96 1.28 4.80
N CYS A 18 16.77 1.72 4.39
CA CYS A 18 16.53 2.31 3.07
C CYS A 18 17.15 3.71 2.91
N GLY A 19 17.51 4.38 4.00
CA GLY A 19 18.22 5.65 3.99
C GLY A 19 19.71 5.55 3.66
N LYS A 20 20.28 4.33 3.56
CA LYS A 20 21.68 4.12 3.21
C LYS A 20 21.96 4.45 1.74
N SER A 21 23.13 5.02 1.46
CA SER A 21 23.56 5.33 0.08
C SER A 21 23.80 4.08 -0.78
N GLN A 22 24.12 2.94 -0.16
CA GLN A 22 24.24 1.64 -0.82
C GLN A 22 23.72 0.52 0.10
N LEU A 23 22.86 -0.33 -0.47
CA LEU A 23 22.30 -1.49 0.22
C LEU A 23 23.17 -2.74 -0.02
N LYS A 24 23.49 -3.47 1.05
CA LYS A 24 24.21 -4.75 0.98
C LYS A 24 23.24 -5.92 1.01
N LYS A 25 23.70 -7.12 0.63
CA LYS A 25 22.89 -8.36 0.74
C LYS A 25 22.34 -8.57 2.16
N SER A 26 23.14 -8.29 3.18
CA SER A 26 22.73 -8.35 4.58
C SER A 26 21.60 -7.38 4.93
N ASP A 27 21.51 -6.23 4.25
CA ASP A 27 20.42 -5.28 4.47
C ASP A 27 19.10 -5.83 3.90
N LYS A 28 19.16 -6.51 2.74
CA LYS A 28 18.00 -7.20 2.16
C LYS A 28 17.47 -8.30 3.08
N ASP A 29 18.37 -9.10 3.67
CA ASP A 29 17.97 -10.16 4.61
C ASP A 29 17.32 -9.56 5.87
N ARG A 30 17.81 -8.41 6.36
CA ARG A 30 17.20 -7.68 7.47
C ARG A 30 15.81 -7.13 7.11
N LEU A 31 15.63 -6.59 5.91
CA LEU A 31 14.33 -6.10 5.45
C LEU A 31 13.29 -7.23 5.38
N LEU A 32 13.67 -8.43 4.90
CA LEU A 32 12.78 -9.60 4.90
C LEU A 32 12.38 -10.01 6.32
N LYS A 33 13.32 -9.94 7.28
CA LYS A 33 13.01 -10.20 8.69
C LYS A 33 12.05 -9.16 9.26
N ILE A 34 12.27 -7.88 8.99
CA ILE A 34 11.39 -6.80 9.46
C ILE A 34 9.99 -6.93 8.82
N GLN A 35 9.90 -7.32 7.56
CA GLN A 35 8.63 -7.62 6.91
C GLN A 35 7.86 -8.70 7.69
N ALA A 36 8.51 -9.81 8.04
CA ALA A 36 7.88 -10.86 8.83
C ALA A 36 7.41 -10.36 10.21
N GLU A 37 8.23 -9.55 10.90
CA GLU A 37 7.89 -8.91 12.18
C GLU A 37 6.64 -8.00 12.05
N MET A 38 6.54 -7.21 10.99
CA MET A 38 5.38 -6.35 10.73
C MET A 38 4.12 -7.16 10.44
N HIS A 39 4.21 -8.22 9.62
CA HIS A 39 3.08 -9.09 9.33
C HIS A 39 2.53 -9.73 10.60
N ALA A 40 3.40 -10.29 11.45
CA ALA A 40 2.99 -10.85 12.74
C ALA A 40 2.33 -9.79 13.65
N SER A 41 2.83 -8.55 13.63
CA SER A 41 2.23 -7.46 14.43
C SER A 41 0.85 -7.06 13.91
N ILE A 42 0.65 -7.04 12.59
CA ILE A 42 -0.64 -6.72 11.95
C ILE A 42 -1.68 -7.81 12.24
N GLU A 43 -1.31 -9.09 12.24
CA GLU A 43 -2.22 -10.20 12.54
C GLU A 43 -2.80 -10.14 13.95
N ASN A 44 -2.09 -9.52 14.89
CA ASN A 44 -2.55 -9.34 16.27
C ASN A 44 -3.51 -8.16 16.46
N LEU A 45 -3.75 -7.35 15.41
CA LEU A 45 -4.68 -6.24 15.50
C LEU A 45 -6.14 -6.72 15.43
N LEU A 46 -6.99 -6.08 16.23
CA LEU A 46 -8.39 -6.47 16.44
C LEU A 46 -9.33 -5.40 15.89
N GLU A 47 -10.47 -5.82 15.33
CA GLU A 47 -11.49 -4.90 14.82
C GLU A 47 -12.62 -4.69 15.84
N CYS A 48 -12.93 -3.43 16.14
CA CYS A 48 -14.06 -3.10 17.01
C CYS A 48 -15.40 -3.42 16.34
N GLU A 49 -16.27 -4.14 17.04
CA GLU A 49 -17.61 -4.53 16.52
C GLU A 49 -18.58 -3.35 16.29
N LEU A 50 -18.31 -2.17 16.87
CA LEU A 50 -19.22 -1.02 16.82
C LEU A 50 -18.77 0.09 15.87
N CYS A 51 -17.49 0.18 15.52
CA CYS A 51 -17.01 1.23 14.62
C CYS A 51 -16.09 0.70 13.52
N SER A 52 -15.83 -0.60 13.48
CA SER A 52 -14.92 -1.25 12.52
C SER A 52 -13.50 -0.69 12.49
N ARG A 53 -13.11 0.13 13.48
CA ARG A 53 -11.73 0.60 13.61
C ARG A 53 -10.85 -0.50 14.16
N ILE A 54 -9.63 -0.57 13.61
CA ILE A 54 -8.59 -1.49 14.05
C ILE A 54 -7.94 -0.94 15.32
N ASN A 55 -7.78 -1.79 16.33
CA ASN A 55 -7.23 -1.48 17.63
C ASN A 55 -6.25 -2.58 18.07
N ASN A 56 -5.33 -2.24 18.96
CA ASN A 56 -4.42 -3.20 19.61
C ASN A 56 -5.08 -3.94 20.78
N LEU A 57 -6.17 -3.39 21.32
CA LEU A 57 -6.89 -3.95 22.45
C LEU A 57 -8.38 -3.68 22.29
N LEU A 58 -9.18 -4.70 22.53
CA LEU A 58 -10.64 -4.58 22.67
C LEU A 58 -11.05 -5.08 24.04
N VAL A 59 -12.12 -4.51 24.56
CA VAL A 59 -12.77 -4.96 25.78
C VAL A 59 -14.14 -5.52 25.42
N GLU A 60 -14.46 -6.69 25.93
CA GLU A 60 -15.80 -7.25 25.82
C GLU A 60 -16.70 -6.61 26.88
N ILE A 61 -17.78 -5.97 26.41
CA ILE A 61 -18.82 -5.39 27.28
C ILE A 61 -20.11 -6.17 27.11
N LYS A 62 -20.91 -6.26 28.18
CA LYS A 62 -22.22 -6.91 28.18
C LYS A 62 -23.26 -5.99 28.83
N ILE A 63 -24.29 -5.61 28.08
CA ILE A 63 -25.38 -4.74 28.55
C ILE A 63 -26.70 -5.37 28.11
N SER A 64 -27.63 -5.55 29.06
CA SER A 64 -28.97 -6.10 28.78
C SER A 64 -28.97 -7.41 27.96
N GLY A 65 -28.01 -8.30 28.26
CA GLY A 65 -27.86 -9.59 27.58
C GLY A 65 -27.11 -9.57 26.25
N VAL A 66 -26.84 -8.39 25.67
CA VAL A 66 -26.07 -8.23 24.43
C VAL A 66 -24.59 -8.05 24.78
N SER A 67 -23.69 -8.76 24.08
CA SER A 67 -22.25 -8.55 24.17
C SER A 67 -21.62 -8.02 22.88
N ALA A 68 -20.53 -7.27 23.04
CA ALA A 68 -19.70 -6.81 21.92
C ALA A 68 -18.24 -6.57 22.37
N LYS A 69 -17.29 -6.90 21.49
CA LYS A 69 -15.88 -6.49 21.62
C LYS A 69 -15.69 -5.08 21.09
N THR A 70 -15.35 -4.16 21.98
CA THR A 70 -15.36 -2.72 21.71
C THR A 70 -14.00 -2.07 21.94
N CYS A 71 -13.68 -1.05 21.15
CA CYS A 71 -12.59 -0.16 21.48
C CYS A 71 -13.00 0.74 22.65
N ARG A 72 -12.03 1.42 23.26
CA ARG A 72 -12.24 2.31 24.41
C ARG A 72 -13.40 3.29 24.20
N ASP A 73 -13.40 4.03 23.10
CA ASP A 73 -14.39 5.08 22.84
C ASP A 73 -15.80 4.50 22.67
N CYS A 74 -15.92 3.39 21.95
CA CYS A 74 -17.20 2.72 21.73
C CYS A 74 -17.72 2.06 23.01
N GLY A 75 -16.84 1.50 23.82
CA GLY A 75 -17.17 0.91 25.11
C GLY A 75 -17.71 1.94 26.09
N ILE A 76 -17.02 3.09 26.23
CA ILE A 76 -17.48 4.20 27.08
C ILE A 76 -18.85 4.70 26.62
N LYS A 77 -19.03 4.97 25.32
CA LYS A 77 -20.31 5.42 24.78
C LYS A 77 -21.46 4.44 25.02
N ALA A 78 -21.20 3.13 24.89
CA ALA A 78 -22.21 2.11 25.14
C ALA A 78 -22.60 2.05 26.63
N LEU A 79 -21.63 2.21 27.53
CA LEU A 79 -21.88 2.26 28.97
C LEU A 79 -22.65 3.52 29.38
N GLU A 80 -22.28 4.68 28.83
CA GLU A 80 -22.98 5.95 29.06
C GLU A 80 -24.43 5.92 28.54
N ALA A 81 -24.66 5.30 27.38
CA ALA A 81 -25.99 5.16 26.80
C ALA A 81 -26.82 4.03 27.43
N GLY A 82 -26.20 3.10 28.17
CA GLY A 82 -26.87 1.92 28.71
C GLY A 82 -27.34 0.92 27.64
N GLU A 83 -26.80 0.99 26.42
CA GLU A 83 -27.17 0.10 25.32
C GLU A 83 -26.02 -0.12 24.32
N ILE A 84 -26.03 -1.26 23.65
CA ILE A 84 -25.06 -1.59 22.58
C ILE A 84 -25.73 -1.41 21.22
N LYS A 85 -25.43 -0.30 20.54
CA LYS A 85 -25.88 -0.03 19.16
C LYS A 85 -24.86 -0.57 18.15
N LYS A 86 -25.05 -1.81 17.68
CA LYS A 86 -24.21 -2.37 16.61
C LYS A 86 -24.48 -1.63 15.30
N THR A 87 -23.51 -0.87 14.80
CA THR A 87 -23.60 -0.34 13.44
C THR A 87 -23.49 -1.51 12.46
N SER A 88 -24.33 -1.53 11.42
CA SER A 88 -24.25 -2.56 10.38
C SER A 88 -22.80 -2.65 9.86
N SER A 89 -22.19 -3.82 10.02
CA SER A 89 -20.81 -4.08 9.57
C SER A 89 -20.66 -3.60 8.12
N ARG A 90 -19.74 -2.67 7.90
CA ARG A 90 -19.32 -2.32 6.54
C ARG A 90 -18.60 -3.55 6.00
N ARG A 91 -19.32 -4.32 5.16
CA ARG A 91 -18.84 -5.53 4.50
C ARG A 91 -17.42 -5.29 4.00
N ARG A 92 -16.42 -5.91 4.64
CA ARG A 92 -15.06 -5.94 4.09
C ARG A 92 -15.13 -6.65 2.76
N SER A 93 -14.61 -6.03 1.71
CA SER A 93 -14.19 -6.76 0.52
C SER A 93 -13.09 -7.72 0.97
N SER A 94 -13.41 -8.98 1.29
CA SER A 94 -12.38 -9.98 1.45
C SER A 94 -11.77 -10.16 0.06
N THR A 95 -10.58 -9.61 -0.15
CA THR A 95 -9.76 -10.02 -1.28
C THR A 95 -9.27 -11.42 -0.95
N THR A 96 -10.15 -12.41 -1.13
CA THR A 96 -9.76 -13.80 -1.20
C THR A 96 -8.98 -13.91 -2.50
N TYR A 97 -7.67 -14.17 -2.41
CA TYR A 97 -6.86 -14.52 -3.55
C TYR A 97 -7.33 -15.89 -4.06
N ASN A 98 -8.37 -15.87 -4.90
CA ASN A 98 -8.89 -17.07 -5.54
C ASN A 98 -8.23 -17.23 -6.91
N SER A 99 -7.39 -18.25 -6.96
CA SER A 99 -6.96 -18.99 -8.13
C SER A 99 -8.13 -19.24 -9.09
N THR A 100 -7.96 -18.84 -10.36
CA THR A 100 -8.55 -19.43 -11.59
C THR A 100 -9.98 -19.98 -11.54
N THR A 101 -10.94 -19.26 -12.14
CA THR A 101 -11.69 -19.61 -13.38
C THR A 101 -13.04 -18.89 -13.45
N GLY A 102 -13.45 -18.49 -14.67
CA GLY A 102 -14.88 -18.40 -15.04
C GLY A 102 -15.59 -17.06 -14.85
N ALA A 103 -15.81 -16.36 -15.96
CA ALA A 103 -16.42 -15.04 -16.10
C ALA A 103 -17.85 -14.84 -15.54
N LYS A 104 -18.11 -13.61 -15.06
CA LYS A 104 -19.30 -12.82 -15.44
C LYS A 104 -18.99 -11.32 -15.33
N ARG A 105 -18.60 -10.70 -16.44
CA ARG A 105 -18.32 -9.25 -16.53
C ARG A 105 -19.63 -8.49 -16.76
N THR A 106 -20.07 -7.76 -15.75
CA THR A 106 -20.96 -6.62 -15.90
C THR A 106 -20.19 -5.47 -16.57
N ASN A 107 -20.78 -4.94 -17.64
CA ASN A 107 -20.28 -3.80 -18.40
C ASN A 107 -20.11 -2.57 -17.50
N ASN A 108 -18.86 -2.20 -17.24
CA ASN A 108 -18.50 -0.85 -16.83
C ASN A 108 -17.52 -0.32 -17.87
N THR A 109 -17.90 0.80 -18.48
CA THR A 109 -17.17 1.54 -19.51
C THR A 109 -15.73 1.76 -19.05
N LYS A 110 -14.82 1.02 -19.68
CA LYS A 110 -13.38 1.05 -19.42
C LYS A 110 -12.83 2.33 -20.06
N PRO A 111 -12.11 3.22 -19.34
CA PRO A 111 -11.27 4.19 -20.03
C PRO A 111 -10.27 3.38 -20.87
N GLU A 112 -10.19 3.66 -22.17
CA GLU A 112 -9.24 3.01 -23.08
C GLU A 112 -7.84 3.09 -22.48
N LYS A 113 -7.37 1.97 -21.92
CA LYS A 113 -5.95 1.82 -21.59
C LYS A 113 -5.22 1.78 -22.92
N LYS A 114 -4.55 2.88 -23.26
CA LYS A 114 -3.62 2.96 -24.38
C LYS A 114 -2.67 1.76 -24.32
N SER A 115 -2.37 1.18 -25.47
CA SER A 115 -1.47 0.04 -25.50
C SER A 115 -0.05 0.48 -25.08
N LEU A 116 0.75 -0.40 -24.46
CA LEU A 116 2.14 -0.08 -24.09
C LEU A 116 2.96 0.52 -25.26
N PRO A 117 2.83 0.03 -26.52
CA PRO A 117 3.45 0.67 -27.67
C PRO A 117 3.00 2.11 -27.91
N GLU A 118 1.72 2.43 -27.73
CA GLU A 118 1.18 3.79 -27.87
C GLU A 118 1.67 4.72 -26.75
N ILE A 119 1.78 4.22 -25.52
CA ILE A 119 2.33 4.99 -24.40
C ILE A 119 3.80 5.33 -24.68
N HIS A 120 4.58 4.38 -25.20
CA HIS A 120 5.98 4.62 -25.53
C HIS A 120 6.14 5.65 -26.65
N THR A 121 5.34 5.58 -27.72
CA THR A 121 5.38 6.57 -28.79
C THR A 121 4.90 7.94 -28.32
N GLU A 122 3.91 8.00 -27.42
CA GLU A 122 3.47 9.25 -26.83
C GLU A 122 4.54 9.90 -25.93
N ILE A 123 5.31 9.09 -25.19
CA ILE A 123 6.45 9.58 -24.41
C ILE A 123 7.56 10.08 -25.35
N GLU A 124 7.90 9.36 -26.43
CA GLU A 124 8.88 9.81 -27.44
C GLU A 124 8.45 11.13 -28.11
N ASN A 125 7.15 11.35 -28.32
CA ASN A 125 6.65 12.58 -28.92
C ASN A 125 6.65 13.76 -27.95
N ARG A 126 6.45 13.52 -26.65
CA ARG A 126 6.38 14.55 -25.60
C ARG A 126 7.71 14.84 -24.93
N THR A 127 8.71 13.97 -25.13
CA THR A 127 10.01 14.03 -24.46
C THR A 127 11.12 13.60 -25.43
N ASN A 128 12.34 14.10 -25.26
CA ASN A 128 13.49 13.67 -26.06
C ASN A 128 14.08 12.31 -25.63
N LEU A 129 13.29 11.44 -24.98
CA LEU A 129 13.76 10.15 -24.46
C LEU A 129 13.84 9.10 -25.56
N LYS A 130 14.90 8.29 -25.51
CA LYS A 130 15.03 7.15 -26.41
C LYS A 130 14.14 5.99 -25.94
N LYS A 131 13.65 5.18 -26.89
CA LYS A 131 12.89 3.95 -26.61
C LYS A 131 13.53 3.03 -25.57
N THR A 132 14.86 2.98 -25.55
CA THR A 132 15.65 2.19 -24.58
C THR A 132 15.56 2.74 -23.17
N GLU A 133 15.47 4.06 -22.99
CA GLU A 133 15.31 4.73 -21.70
C GLU A 133 13.89 4.55 -21.17
N ILE A 134 12.89 4.69 -22.04
CA ILE A 134 11.47 4.45 -21.71
C ILE A 134 11.27 3.02 -21.19
N ARG A 135 11.87 2.02 -21.85
CA ARG A 135 11.83 0.62 -21.39
C ARG A 135 12.49 0.42 -20.02
N LYS A 136 13.56 1.15 -19.71
CA LYS A 136 14.21 1.09 -18.38
C LYS A 136 13.30 1.67 -17.31
N ILE A 137 12.66 2.82 -17.59
CA ILE A 137 11.69 3.45 -16.68
C ILE A 137 10.50 2.51 -16.44
N GLN A 138 9.94 1.91 -17.49
CA GLN A 138 8.86 0.92 -17.35
C GLN A 138 9.27 -0.25 -16.45
N LYS A 139 10.46 -0.81 -16.68
CA LYS A 139 10.96 -1.92 -15.87
C LYS A 139 11.11 -1.53 -14.39
N LEU A 140 11.62 -0.34 -14.11
CA LEU A 140 11.70 0.18 -12.74
C LEU A 140 10.32 0.33 -12.11
N ILE A 141 9.29 0.74 -12.88
CA ILE A 141 7.91 0.83 -12.41
C ILE A 141 7.33 -0.56 -12.11
N ASP A 142 7.53 -1.52 -13.00
CA ASP A 142 6.99 -2.88 -12.86
C ASP A 142 7.61 -3.63 -11.66
N GLU A 143 8.83 -3.26 -11.25
CA GLU A 143 9.51 -3.82 -10.06
C GLU A 143 9.02 -3.20 -8.73
N ILE A 144 8.22 -2.13 -8.76
CA ILE A 144 7.69 -1.49 -7.54
C ILE A 144 6.49 -2.30 -7.02
N PRO A 145 6.52 -2.76 -5.75
CA PRO A 145 5.38 -3.40 -5.13
C PRO A 145 4.18 -2.44 -4.99
N THR A 146 3.01 -2.84 -5.48
CA THR A 146 1.77 -2.08 -5.29
C THR A 146 1.27 -2.16 -3.84
N PRO A 147 0.63 -1.10 -3.29
CA PRO A 147 0.21 0.13 -3.95
C PRO A 147 1.12 1.33 -3.63
N MET A 148 1.84 1.85 -4.63
CA MET A 148 2.58 3.12 -4.53
C MET A 148 1.83 4.24 -5.26
N ASN A 149 1.70 5.41 -4.63
CA ASN A 149 1.04 6.57 -5.22
C ASN A 149 1.98 7.27 -6.23
N LEU A 150 1.42 8.07 -7.14
CA LEU A 150 2.18 8.73 -8.21
C LEU A 150 3.36 9.57 -7.69
N THR A 151 3.17 10.29 -6.59
CA THR A 151 4.20 11.15 -5.99
C THR A 151 5.39 10.32 -5.49
N ASN A 152 5.11 9.26 -4.72
CA ASN A 152 6.13 8.36 -4.19
C ASN A 152 6.84 7.62 -5.32
N THR A 153 6.12 7.24 -6.40
CA THR A 153 6.72 6.61 -7.57
C THR A 153 7.66 7.53 -8.32
N ILE A 154 7.31 8.81 -8.47
CA ILE A 154 8.21 9.82 -9.05
C ILE A 154 9.49 9.96 -8.21
N ASP A 155 9.36 10.08 -6.89
CA ASP A 155 10.51 10.24 -6.00
C ASP A 155 11.42 9.01 -6.01
N TYR A 156 10.84 7.81 -5.96
CA TYR A 156 11.59 6.55 -6.00
C TYR A 156 12.36 6.39 -7.32
N ILE A 157 11.69 6.58 -8.46
CA ILE A 157 12.33 6.39 -9.77
C ILE A 157 13.39 7.46 -10.02
N SER A 158 13.18 8.69 -9.53
CA SER A 158 14.20 9.74 -9.64
C SER A 158 15.49 9.31 -8.93
N ARG A 159 15.39 8.71 -7.73
CA ARG A 159 16.56 8.17 -7.02
C ARG A 159 17.20 7.00 -7.76
N GLU A 160 16.41 6.08 -8.31
CA GLU A 160 16.95 4.95 -9.09
C GLU A 160 17.69 5.42 -10.36
N VAL A 161 17.19 6.45 -11.04
CA VAL A 161 17.83 7.08 -12.21
C VAL A 161 19.17 7.71 -11.82
N GLU A 162 19.23 8.41 -10.68
CA GLU A 162 20.46 8.97 -10.13
C GLU A 162 21.48 7.89 -9.76
N ILE A 163 21.05 6.83 -9.07
CA ILE A 163 21.88 5.67 -8.71
C ILE A 163 22.45 5.01 -9.97
N ALA A 164 21.62 4.85 -11.00
CA ALA A 164 22.01 4.28 -12.30
C ALA A 164 22.82 5.24 -13.18
N LYS A 165 23.07 6.48 -12.74
CA LYS A 165 23.79 7.54 -13.48
C LYS A 165 23.25 7.77 -14.88
N LEU A 166 21.93 7.62 -15.06
CA LEU A 166 21.28 7.86 -16.33
C LEU A 166 21.14 9.37 -16.55
N LYS A 167 21.58 9.87 -17.71
CA LYS A 167 21.49 11.29 -18.08
C LYS A 167 20.10 11.60 -18.65
N ILE A 168 19.08 11.48 -17.81
CA ILE A 168 17.68 11.73 -18.16
C ILE A 168 17.26 13.07 -17.56
N ASP A 169 16.58 13.89 -18.37
CA ASP A 169 16.00 15.16 -17.91
C ASP A 169 14.86 14.92 -16.89
N SER A 170 14.81 15.71 -15.82
CA SER A 170 13.87 15.52 -14.71
C SER A 170 12.41 15.71 -15.12
N ASP A 171 12.13 16.67 -16.01
CA ASP A 171 10.77 16.94 -16.45
C ASP A 171 10.31 15.89 -17.46
N ALA A 172 11.21 15.42 -18.32
CA ALA A 172 10.97 14.26 -19.18
C ALA A 172 10.65 12.99 -18.37
N LEU A 173 11.37 12.75 -17.28
CA LEU A 173 11.14 11.60 -16.39
C LEU A 173 9.74 11.63 -15.75
N LYS A 174 9.34 12.79 -15.22
CA LYS A 174 8.00 12.95 -14.61
C LYS A 174 6.87 12.72 -15.61
N VAL A 175 7.03 13.19 -16.85
CA VAL A 175 6.04 12.97 -17.92
C VAL A 175 5.94 11.49 -18.25
N ALA A 176 7.08 10.79 -18.37
CA ALA A 176 7.10 9.35 -18.64
C ALA A 176 6.38 8.54 -17.54
N ILE A 177 6.69 8.80 -16.27
CA ILE A 177 6.08 8.08 -15.14
C ILE A 177 4.56 8.31 -15.09
N LYS A 178 4.11 9.55 -15.31
CA LYS A 178 2.68 9.88 -15.36
C LYS A 178 1.94 9.12 -16.45
N LEU A 179 2.53 9.01 -17.64
CA LEU A 179 1.91 8.32 -18.78
C LEU A 179 1.92 6.79 -18.62
N ILE A 180 2.93 6.24 -17.95
CA ILE A 180 3.01 4.80 -17.67
C ILE A 180 2.02 4.36 -16.59
N MET A 181 1.80 5.19 -15.57
CA MET A 181 0.92 4.88 -14.43
C MET A 181 -0.57 5.25 -14.63
N ALA A 182 -0.91 5.98 -15.71
CA ALA A 182 -2.27 6.41 -16.02
C ALA A 182 -3.20 5.24 -16.43
#